data_AF-A0A4D7YYJ2-F1
#
_entry.id   AF-A0A4D7YYJ2-F1
#
_cell.length_a   1.000
_cell.length_b   1.000
_cell.length_c   1.000
_cell.angle_alpha   90.00
_cell.angle_beta   90.00
_cell.angle_gamma   90.00
#
_symmetry.space_group_name_H-M   'P 1'
#
loop_
_entity.id
_entity.type
_entity.pdbx_description
1 polymer ?
#
loop_
_entity_poly.entity_id
_entity_poly.type
_entity_poly.pdbx_seq_one_letter_code
_entity_poly.pdbx_strand_id
1 'polypeptide(L)'
;MAISAHLIKKGKFNATVTLSDDPSEPELIKALNGNKNDTAAYEYGRVGPWEVLYVPSQPDLKLVIGAAPFISDSVKKRTNCTLTSDQAEKLVKGVEWMLEMFGVNEAEFGKG
;
A
#
# COMPACT_ATOMS: atom_id res chain seq x y z
N MET A 1 17.32 7.59 2.66
CA MET A 1 17.43 7.43 1.19
C MET A 1 16.01 7.44 0.61
N ALA A 2 15.84 7.40 -0.70
CA ALA A 2 14.52 7.36 -1.31
C ALA A 2 14.23 6.00 -1.92
N ILE A 3 12.96 5.57 -1.86
CA ILE A 3 12.44 4.37 -2.50
C ILE A 3 11.34 4.73 -3.49
N SER A 4 11.16 3.89 -4.49
CA SER A 4 10.04 3.93 -5.41
C SER A 4 8.92 3.02 -4.90
N ALA A 5 7.68 3.46 -5.08
CA ALA A 5 6.46 2.70 -4.86
C ALA A 5 5.48 2.97 -6.01
N HIS A 6 4.55 2.07 -6.26
CA HIS A 6 3.61 2.18 -7.38
C HIS A 6 2.20 2.45 -6.90
N LEU A 7 1.58 3.49 -7.45
CA LEU A 7 0.16 3.78 -7.27
C LEU A 7 -0.65 3.03 -8.31
N ILE A 8 -1.64 2.28 -7.86
CA ILE A 8 -2.60 1.54 -8.66
C ILE A 8 -3.98 2.13 -8.39
N LYS A 9 -4.64 2.65 -9.42
CA LYS A 9 -5.99 3.21 -9.32
C LYS A 9 -6.96 2.35 -10.09
N LYS A 10 -8.00 1.83 -9.44
CA LYS A 10 -9.01 0.93 -10.06
C LYS A 10 -8.37 -0.25 -10.78
N GLY A 11 -7.40 -0.89 -10.13
CA GLY A 11 -6.67 -2.04 -10.69
C GLY A 11 -5.75 -1.72 -11.88
N LYS A 12 -5.45 -0.45 -12.14
CA LYS A 12 -4.56 0.02 -13.21
C LYS A 12 -3.42 0.87 -12.70
N PHE A 13 -2.24 0.72 -13.27
CA PHE A 13 -1.08 1.54 -12.94
C PHE A 13 -1.41 3.00 -13.18
N ASN A 14 -1.17 3.83 -12.17
CA ASN A 14 -1.41 5.26 -12.20
C ASN A 14 -0.10 6.03 -12.28
N ALA A 15 0.82 5.78 -11.34
CA ALA A 15 2.10 6.47 -11.28
C ALA A 15 3.11 5.72 -10.40
N THR A 16 4.39 6.05 -10.56
CA THR A 16 5.43 5.74 -9.56
C THR A 16 5.61 6.95 -8.67
N VAL A 17 5.62 6.73 -7.36
CA VAL A 17 5.91 7.76 -6.35
C VAL A 17 7.26 7.49 -5.71
N THR A 18 7.93 8.56 -5.32
CA THR A 18 9.18 8.50 -4.57
C THR A 18 8.90 8.88 -3.12
N LEU A 19 9.29 8.01 -2.19
CA LEU A 19 9.10 8.17 -0.75
C LEU A 19 10.45 8.06 -0.05
N SER A 20 10.53 8.49 1.20
CA SER A 20 11.66 8.15 2.06
C SER A 20 11.72 6.62 2.29
N ASP A 21 12.91 6.10 2.57
CA ASP A 21 13.13 4.68 2.87
C ASP A 21 12.51 4.25 4.21
N ASP A 22 12.10 5.19 5.05
CA ASP A 22 11.30 4.98 6.26
C ASP A 22 10.13 5.97 6.28
N PRO A 23 9.13 5.79 5.39
CA PRO A 23 8.08 6.77 5.18
C PRO A 23 7.20 6.87 6.42
N SER A 24 7.05 8.10 6.89
CA SER A 24 6.14 8.41 7.99
C SER A 24 4.69 8.23 7.57
N GLU A 25 3.79 8.01 8.54
CA GLU A 25 2.36 7.86 8.27
C GLU A 25 1.76 9.02 7.45
N PRO A 26 2.04 10.31 7.76
CA PRO A 26 1.57 11.42 6.94
C PRO A 26 2.12 11.40 5.50
N GLU A 27 3.31 10.85 5.29
CA GLU A 27 3.92 10.71 3.96
C GLU A 27 3.16 9.66 3.14
N LEU A 28 2.83 8.51 3.75
CA LEU A 28 2.03 7.44 3.12
C LEU A 28 0.62 7.91 2.78
N ILE A 29 -0.07 8.56 3.73
CA ILE A 29 -1.41 9.13 3.52
C ILE A 29 -1.39 10.14 2.37
N LYS A 30 -0.38 11.03 2.34
CA LYS A 30 -0.23 12.00 1.25
C LYS A 30 0.02 11.33 -0.09
N ALA A 31 0.85 10.28 -0.14
CA ALA A 31 1.10 9.52 -1.36
C ALA A 31 -0.18 8.86 -1.91
N LEU A 32 -1.04 8.39 -1.00
CA LEU A 32 -2.35 7.84 -1.29
C LEU A 32 -3.43 8.92 -1.51
N ASN A 33 -3.06 10.19 -1.65
CA ASN A 33 -3.99 11.31 -1.84
C ASN A 33 -5.11 11.36 -0.78
N GLY A 34 -4.78 10.94 0.45
CA GLY A 34 -5.69 10.94 1.59
C GLY A 34 -6.04 12.35 2.06
N ASN A 35 -7.07 12.45 2.89
CA ASN A 35 -7.54 13.69 3.47
C ASN A 35 -7.37 13.70 5.00
N LYS A 36 -7.81 14.79 5.65
CA LYS A 36 -7.66 15.00 7.10
C LYS A 36 -8.38 13.95 8.00
N ASN A 37 -9.25 13.13 7.43
CA ASN A 37 -9.95 12.07 8.16
C ASN A 37 -9.14 10.76 8.17
N ASP A 38 -8.12 10.63 7.32
CA ASP A 38 -7.26 9.46 7.30
C ASP A 38 -6.19 9.60 8.38
N THR A 39 -6.18 8.66 9.32
CA THR A 39 -5.23 8.62 10.44
C THR A 39 -4.03 7.72 10.17
N ALA A 40 -4.18 6.76 9.23
CA ALA A 40 -3.16 5.84 8.79
C ALA A 40 -3.44 5.32 7.37
N ALA A 41 -2.39 4.86 6.70
CA ALA A 41 -2.41 3.99 5.54
C ALA A 41 -2.45 2.54 6.02
N TYR A 42 -3.56 1.87 5.73
CA TYR A 42 -3.83 0.53 6.21
C TYR A 42 -3.32 -0.50 5.22
N GLU A 43 -2.83 -1.63 5.73
CA GLU A 43 -2.52 -2.78 4.89
C GLU A 43 -3.80 -3.36 4.30
N TYR A 44 -3.92 -3.32 2.98
CA TYR A 44 -4.95 -3.99 2.20
C TYR A 44 -4.61 -5.47 2.00
N GLY A 45 -3.32 -5.78 1.89
CA GLY A 45 -2.82 -7.14 1.88
C GLY A 45 -1.35 -7.20 1.51
N ARG A 46 -0.77 -8.40 1.59
CA ARG A 46 0.67 -8.60 1.41
C ARG A 46 0.96 -9.86 0.60
N VAL A 47 1.92 -9.75 -0.32
CA VAL A 47 2.43 -10.88 -1.11
C VAL A 47 3.96 -10.81 -1.13
N GLY A 48 4.60 -11.72 -0.39
CA GLY A 48 6.06 -11.77 -0.26
C GLY A 48 6.63 -10.49 0.37
N PRO A 49 7.61 -9.81 -0.27
CA PRO A 49 8.21 -8.59 0.24
C PRO A 49 7.40 -7.33 -0.07
N TRP A 50 6.22 -7.45 -0.69
CA TRP A 50 5.39 -6.33 -1.12
C TRP A 50 4.10 -6.27 -0.32
N GLU A 51 3.76 -5.07 0.15
CA GLU A 51 2.47 -4.78 0.75
C GLU A 51 1.68 -3.82 -0.14
N VAL A 52 0.36 -3.94 -0.07
CA VAL A 52 -0.60 -3.04 -0.69
C VAL A 52 -1.20 -2.20 0.42
N LEU A 53 -1.02 -0.90 0.36
CA LEU A 53 -1.61 0.03 1.30
C LEU A 53 -2.81 0.77 0.68
N TYR A 54 -3.75 1.18 1.52
CA TYR A 54 -4.87 2.03 1.13
C TYR A 54 -5.23 3.00 2.25
N VAL A 55 -5.98 4.06 1.91
CA VAL A 55 -6.63 4.94 2.88
C VAL A 55 -8.14 4.91 2.66
N PRO A 56 -8.99 4.93 3.71
CA PRO A 56 -10.43 4.86 3.57
C PRO A 56 -11.03 5.96 2.70
N SER A 57 -10.44 7.16 2.67
CA SER A 57 -10.95 8.23 1.81
C SER A 57 -10.71 8.06 0.31
N GLN A 58 -9.83 7.12 -0.08
CA GLN A 58 -9.47 6.82 -1.48
C GLN A 58 -9.54 5.30 -1.72
N PRO A 59 -10.73 4.68 -1.64
CA PRO A 59 -10.87 3.22 -1.69
C PRO A 59 -10.35 2.61 -3.01
N ASP A 60 -10.44 3.35 -4.11
CA ASP A 60 -9.97 2.91 -5.43
C ASP A 60 -8.46 3.05 -5.65
N LEU A 61 -7.73 3.71 -4.74
CA LEU A 61 -6.31 3.99 -4.90
C LEU A 61 -5.50 3.14 -3.91
N LYS A 62 -4.60 2.33 -4.47
CA LYS A 62 -3.71 1.45 -3.73
C LYS A 62 -2.26 1.85 -3.95
N LEU A 63 -1.43 1.66 -2.93
CA LEU A 63 0.01 1.89 -2.98
C LEU A 63 0.73 0.57 -2.80
N VAL A 64 1.48 0.14 -3.80
CA VAL A 64 2.33 -1.06 -3.74
C VAL A 64 3.74 -0.64 -3.34
N ILE A 65 4.18 -1.07 -2.16
CA ILE A 65 5.44 -0.66 -1.55
C ILE A 65 6.17 -1.87 -0.93
N GLY A 66 7.49 -1.77 -0.76
CA GLY A 66 8.26 -2.76 -0.01
C GLY A 66 7.77 -2.83 1.43
N ALA A 67 7.58 -4.03 1.96
CA ALA A 67 6.96 -4.26 3.26
C ALA A 67 7.67 -3.53 4.40
N ALA A 68 6.90 -3.14 5.42
CA ALA A 68 7.46 -2.48 6.59
C ALA A 68 8.54 -3.38 7.25
N PRO A 69 9.68 -2.80 7.67
CA PRO A 69 10.68 -3.51 8.44
C PRO A 69 10.10 -3.92 9.80
N PHE A 70 10.62 -5.00 10.39
CA PHE A 70 10.20 -5.40 11.72
C PHE A 70 10.68 -4.39 12.76
N ILE A 71 9.94 -4.27 13.87
CA ILE A 71 10.33 -3.39 15.00
C ILE A 71 11.71 -3.77 15.56
N SER A 72 12.07 -5.06 15.49
CA SER A 72 13.36 -5.59 15.92
C SER A 72 14.53 -5.29 14.97
N ASP A 73 14.26 -4.79 13.76
CA ASP A 73 15.31 -4.54 12.79
C ASP A 73 16.18 -3.37 13.25
N SER A 74 17.49 -3.58 13.21
CA SER A 74 18.49 -2.55 13.56
C SER A 74 18.39 -1.30 12.69
N VAL A 75 17.78 -1.42 11.51
CA VAL A 75 17.55 -0.34 10.57
C VAL A 75 16.13 -0.44 10.04
N LYS A 76 15.30 0.55 10.33
CA LYS A 76 13.94 0.66 9.79
C LYS A 76 14.01 1.19 8.37
N LYS A 77 14.20 0.31 7.39
CA LYS A 77 14.17 0.69 5.97
C LYS A 77 13.32 -0.28 5.17
N ARG A 78 12.44 0.28 4.36
CA ARG A 78 11.71 -0.41 3.31
C ARG A 78 12.61 -0.60 2.09
N THR A 79 12.37 -1.69 1.36
CA THR A 79 13.07 -1.96 0.09
C THR A 79 12.43 -1.20 -1.06
N ASN A 80 13.25 -0.83 -2.05
CA ASN A 80 12.76 -0.23 -3.29
C ASN A 80 11.79 -1.18 -4.03
N CYS A 81 10.66 -0.67 -4.53
CA CYS A 81 9.75 -1.47 -5.34
C CYS A 81 10.39 -1.80 -6.69
N THR A 82 10.66 -3.10 -6.90
CA THR A 82 11.28 -3.62 -8.14
C THR A 82 10.26 -4.27 -9.07
N LEU A 83 8.98 -4.30 -8.67
CA LEU A 83 7.91 -4.78 -9.53
C LEU A 83 7.76 -3.86 -10.76
N THR A 84 7.50 -4.46 -11.93
CA THR A 84 7.00 -3.71 -13.07
C THR A 84 5.57 -3.24 -12.82
N SER A 85 5.10 -2.24 -13.58
CA SER A 85 3.71 -1.77 -13.50
C SER A 85 2.69 -2.91 -13.64
N ASP A 86 2.91 -3.82 -14.60
CA ASP A 86 2.04 -4.99 -14.82
C ASP A 86 2.05 -5.96 -13.63
N GLN A 87 3.20 -6.16 -12.99
CA GLN A 87 3.30 -7.02 -11.81
C GLN A 87 2.60 -6.38 -10.61
N ALA A 88 2.73 -5.07 -10.42
CA ALA A 88 2.03 -4.34 -9.37
C ALA A 88 0.50 -4.35 -9.58
N GLU A 89 0.02 -4.19 -10.82
CA GLU A 89 -1.41 -4.36 -11.15
C GLU A 89 -1.91 -5.76 -10.80
N LYS A 90 -1.18 -6.80 -11.21
CA LYS A 90 -1.55 -8.19 -10.93
C LYS A 90 -1.56 -8.50 -9.44
N LEU A 91 -0.62 -7.92 -8.68
CA LEU A 91 -0.56 -8.07 -7.23
C LEU A 91 -1.80 -7.49 -6.57
N VAL A 92 -2.19 -6.24 -6.91
CA VAL A 92 -3.40 -5.62 -6.35
C VAL A 92 -4.65 -6.44 -6.69
N LYS A 93 -4.81 -6.86 -7.94
CA LYS A 93 -5.95 -7.72 -8.34
C LYS A 93 -5.97 -9.06 -7.61
N GLY A 94 -4.79 -9.64 -7.38
CA GLY A 94 -4.67 -10.88 -6.61
C GLY A 94 -5.11 -10.71 -5.16
N VAL A 95 -4.73 -9.59 -4.53
CA VAL A 95 -5.17 -9.25 -3.16
C VAL A 95 -6.68 -9.01 -3.11
N GLU A 96 -7.22 -8.20 -4.03
CA GLU A 96 -8.68 -7.95 -4.15
C GLU A 96 -9.46 -9.27 -4.28
N TRP A 97 -9.04 -10.14 -5.20
CA TRP A 97 -9.66 -11.45 -5.41
C TRP A 97 -9.60 -12.34 -4.16
N MET A 98 -8.48 -12.34 -3.43
CA MET A 98 -8.37 -13.11 -2.18
C MET A 98 -9.36 -12.59 -1.12
N LEU A 99 -9.48 -11.27 -0.95
CA LEU A 99 -10.40 -10.70 0.03
C LEU A 99 -11.86 -11.01 -0.30
N GLU A 100 -12.24 -10.89 -1.57
CA GLU A 100 -13.58 -11.24 -2.06
C GLU A 100 -13.90 -12.73 -1.85
N MET A 101 -12.94 -13.62 -2.15
CA MET A 101 -13.15 -15.07 -2.07
C MET A 101 -13.25 -15.59 -0.63
N PHE A 102 -12.51 -15.00 0.31
CA PHE A 102 -12.48 -15.44 1.71
C PHE A 102 -13.38 -14.61 2.63
N GLY A 103 -14.20 -13.71 2.09
CA GLY A 103 -15.27 -13.02 2.81
C GLY A 103 -14.79 -11.97 3.82
N VAL A 104 -13.58 -11.42 3.63
CA VAL A 104 -13.08 -10.31 4.45
C VAL A 104 -13.71 -9.02 3.91
N ASN A 105 -14.91 -8.72 4.39
CA ASN A 105 -15.65 -7.53 3.97
C ASN A 105 -14.86 -6.27 4.36
N GLU A 106 -14.60 -5.36 3.42
CA GLU A 106 -13.94 -4.06 3.67
C GLU A 106 -14.63 -3.24 4.80
N ALA A 107 -15.89 -3.58 5.11
CA ALA A 107 -16.67 -3.01 6.20
C ALA A 107 -16.19 -3.36 7.63
N GLU A 108 -15.35 -4.39 7.81
CA GLU A 108 -14.88 -4.81 9.14
C GLU A 108 -13.60 -4.09 9.62
N PHE A 109 -12.89 -3.38 8.74
CA PHE A 109 -11.68 -2.62 9.08
C PHE A 109 -11.93 -1.16 9.51
N GLY A 110 -13.20 -0.72 9.57
CA GLY A 110 -13.56 0.70 9.72
C GLY A 110 -14.74 1.01 10.64
N LYS A 111 -15.04 0.17 11.64
CA LYS A 111 -15.96 0.52 12.72
C LYS A 111 -15.44 0.06 14.09
N GLY A 112 -14.73 0.97 14.74
CA GLY A 112 -14.49 1.00 16.18
C GLY A 112 -14.51 2.45 16.64
#